data_AF-A0A6T5UWW3-F1
#
_entry.id   AF-A0A6T5UWW3-F1
#
_cell.length_a   1.000
_cell.length_b   1.000
_cell.length_c   1.000
_cell.angle_alpha   90.00
_cell.angle_beta   90.00
_cell.angle_gamma   90.00
#
_symmetry.space_group_name_H-M   'P 1'
#
loop_
_entity.id
_entity.type
_entity.pdbx_description
1 polymer ?
#
loop_
_entity_poly.entity_id
_entity_poly.type
_entity_poly.pdbx_seq_one_letter_code
_entity_poly.pdbx_strand_id
1 'polypeptide(L)'
;VGEAAAVRRGERDSAGCGERAASRAMEVEAGAKEGGADAVAVARAGGGGEESGDLAHHRLMFKGKGLRVLVWYNAAMMTFHAVLGAVTLGLGNLGLTVPVYELAYRLEVFPTTTTNATATAGESPGRGWKLVPSGGRVVMQLHFTWMTAMFFFISAAFHCGNAFLWRKWYLDGIRNCMCPSRWIEYTFSASLMALLIAYGAGSNVLQLLICIFFLSATTMFFGHITELLARPAQDHQTWTRHWLYRLQAHFMGYVPQIAAWVVIMISFHTIAETASATVVTEGGEVEEVRMPRFVFAIVWAELALFWGFGLTQLAVTLAPPRYYAYGELCYQIMSLVSKGLLGIILIANVLMLSEF
;
A
#
# COMPACT_ATOMS: atom_id res chain seq x y z
N VAL A 1 -58.69 -35.13 -18.98
CA VAL A 1 -58.47 -36.36 -18.18
C VAL A 1 -57.08 -36.86 -18.50
N GLY A 2 -56.10 -36.57 -17.66
CA GLY A 2 -54.69 -36.82 -17.98
C GLY A 2 -53.79 -36.59 -16.79
N GLU A 3 -53.85 -37.49 -15.80
CA GLU A 3 -52.91 -37.51 -14.68
C GLU A 3 -52.89 -38.92 -14.06
N ALA A 4 -52.22 -39.88 -14.72
CA ALA A 4 -51.97 -41.21 -14.14
C ALA A 4 -50.81 -42.02 -14.78
N ALA A 5 -49.94 -41.42 -15.60
CA ALA A 5 -48.90 -42.17 -16.32
C ALA A 5 -47.44 -41.83 -15.95
N ALA A 6 -47.19 -40.84 -15.08
CA ALA A 6 -45.83 -40.35 -14.82
C ALA A 6 -45.08 -41.03 -13.65
N VAL A 7 -45.74 -41.88 -12.84
CA VAL A 7 -45.15 -42.36 -11.57
C VAL A 7 -44.40 -43.70 -11.67
N ARG A 8 -44.45 -44.44 -12.80
CA ARG A 8 -43.80 -45.77 -12.91
C ARG A 8 -42.50 -45.85 -13.73
N ARG A 9 -41.84 -44.73 -14.02
CA ARG A 9 -40.53 -44.72 -14.72
C ARG A 9 -39.33 -44.26 -13.88
N GLY A 10 -39.53 -43.84 -12.63
CA GLY A 10 -38.45 -43.32 -11.78
C GLY A 10 -37.68 -44.35 -10.93
N GLU A 11 -38.17 -45.58 -10.80
CA GLU A 11 -37.63 -46.54 -9.80
C GLU A 11 -36.80 -47.70 -10.38
N ARG A 12 -36.50 -47.72 -11.68
CA ARG A 12 -35.70 -48.80 -12.30
C ARG A 12 -34.26 -48.45 -12.67
N ASP A 13 -33.88 -47.18 -12.65
CA ASP A 13 -32.54 -46.73 -13.08
C ASP A 13 -31.56 -46.45 -11.92
N SER A 14 -32.02 -46.46 -10.67
CA SER A 14 -31.17 -46.19 -9.50
C SER A 14 -30.45 -47.42 -8.94
N ALA A 15 -30.90 -48.64 -9.25
CA ALA A 15 -30.30 -49.87 -8.73
C ALA A 15 -29.03 -50.32 -9.49
N GLY A 16 -28.92 -50.02 -10.80
CA GLY A 16 -27.78 -50.48 -11.63
C GLY A 16 -26.52 -49.61 -11.57
N CYS A 17 -26.60 -48.41 -10.98
CA CYS A 17 -25.47 -47.48 -10.89
C CYS A 17 -24.59 -47.75 -9.65
N GLY A 18 -25.18 -48.25 -8.57
CA GLY A 18 -24.47 -48.57 -7.32
C GLY A 18 -23.53 -49.77 -7.43
N GLU A 19 -23.94 -50.85 -8.13
CA GLU A 19 -23.12 -52.06 -8.27
C GLU A 19 -21.87 -51.86 -9.13
N ARG A 20 -21.94 -51.00 -10.17
CA ARG A 20 -20.77 -50.68 -11.01
C ARG A 20 -19.75 -49.78 -10.30
N ALA A 21 -20.19 -48.95 -9.36
CA ALA A 21 -19.30 -48.12 -8.55
C ALA A 21 -18.57 -48.96 -7.48
N ALA A 22 -19.26 -49.92 -6.86
CA ALA A 22 -18.67 -50.83 -5.88
C ALA A 22 -17.64 -51.80 -6.51
N SER A 23 -17.92 -52.33 -7.70
CA SER A 23 -16.99 -53.20 -8.44
C SER A 23 -15.71 -52.47 -8.88
N ARG A 24 -15.81 -51.20 -9.31
CA ARG A 24 -14.62 -50.39 -9.66
C ARG A 24 -13.79 -49.98 -8.45
N ALA A 25 -14.41 -49.77 -7.28
CA ALA A 25 -13.69 -49.45 -6.05
C ALA A 25 -12.85 -50.65 -5.56
N MET A 26 -13.39 -51.87 -5.67
CA MET A 26 -12.66 -53.10 -5.31
C MET A 26 -11.47 -53.40 -6.24
N GLU A 27 -11.57 -53.14 -7.55
CA GLU A 27 -10.44 -53.31 -8.49
C GLU A 27 -9.30 -52.30 -8.23
N VAL A 28 -9.62 -51.07 -7.81
CA VAL A 28 -8.61 -50.06 -7.47
C VAL A 28 -7.91 -50.39 -6.15
N GLU A 29 -8.63 -50.96 -5.17
CA GLU A 29 -8.04 -51.36 -3.88
C GLU A 29 -7.21 -52.65 -3.98
N ALA A 30 -7.54 -53.55 -4.90
CA ALA A 30 -6.72 -54.73 -5.22
C ALA A 30 -5.43 -54.35 -5.95
N GLY A 31 -5.48 -53.43 -6.92
CA GLY A 31 -4.29 -52.92 -7.62
C GLY A 31 -3.33 -52.11 -6.72
N ALA A 32 -3.86 -51.46 -5.69
CA ALA A 32 -3.05 -50.72 -4.70
C ALA A 32 -2.31 -51.63 -3.71
N LYS A 33 -2.75 -52.88 -3.52
CA LYS A 33 -2.09 -53.85 -2.62
C LYS A 33 -1.00 -54.68 -3.31
N GLU A 34 -1.02 -54.79 -4.64
CA GLU A 34 0.05 -55.49 -5.40
C GLU A 34 1.22 -54.58 -5.81
N GLY A 35 1.05 -53.24 -5.81
CA GLY A 35 2.12 -52.28 -6.13
C GLY A 35 3.03 -51.88 -4.95
N GLY A 36 2.78 -52.39 -3.75
CA GLY A 36 3.43 -51.94 -2.50
C GLY A 36 4.66 -52.72 -2.05
N ALA A 37 5.01 -53.83 -2.72
CA ALA A 37 6.08 -54.73 -2.26
C ALA A 37 7.39 -54.67 -3.07
N ASP A 38 7.39 -54.11 -4.29
CA ASP A 38 8.59 -54.07 -5.15
C ASP A 38 9.31 -52.71 -5.21
N ALA A 39 8.78 -51.67 -4.55
CA ALA A 39 9.40 -50.33 -4.56
C ALA A 39 10.47 -50.09 -3.47
N VAL A 40 10.74 -51.07 -2.60
CA VAL A 40 11.67 -50.93 -1.46
C VAL A 40 13.01 -51.66 -1.69
N ALA A 41 13.20 -52.34 -2.83
CA ALA A 41 14.40 -53.15 -3.09
C ALA A 41 15.37 -52.61 -4.16
N VAL A 42 15.28 -51.32 -4.57
CA VAL A 42 16.23 -50.69 -5.52
C VAL A 42 16.95 -49.47 -4.92
N ALA A 43 17.00 -49.36 -3.59
CA ALA A 43 17.69 -48.26 -2.89
C ALA A 43 19.06 -48.64 -2.29
N ARG A 44 19.65 -49.78 -2.67
CA ARG A 44 20.96 -50.22 -2.17
C ARG A 44 21.78 -50.96 -3.24
N ALA A 45 22.37 -50.22 -4.18
CA ALA A 45 23.64 -50.58 -4.82
C ALA A 45 24.06 -49.50 -5.84
N GLY A 46 25.30 -49.03 -5.72
CA GLY A 46 25.93 -48.06 -6.63
C GLY A 46 25.85 -46.64 -6.08
N GLY A 47 26.93 -45.93 -5.80
CA GLY A 47 28.33 -46.08 -6.17
C GLY A 47 28.90 -44.67 -6.09
N GLY A 48 29.99 -44.48 -5.34
CA GLY A 48 30.57 -43.17 -5.10
C GLY A 48 31.02 -42.46 -6.38
N GLY A 49 30.93 -41.13 -6.37
CA GLY A 49 31.48 -40.26 -7.39
C GLY A 49 30.52 -39.14 -7.79
N GLU A 50 31.04 -37.91 -7.81
CA GLU A 50 30.42 -36.70 -8.39
C GLU A 50 29.31 -35.98 -7.60
N GLU A 51 29.63 -35.57 -6.37
CA GLU A 51 28.92 -34.47 -5.68
C GLU A 51 29.65 -33.11 -5.86
N SER A 52 30.31 -32.88 -7.01
CA SER A 52 31.10 -31.65 -7.25
C SER A 52 30.64 -30.77 -8.42
N GLY A 53 29.50 -31.09 -9.06
CA GLY A 53 29.06 -30.38 -10.27
C GLY A 53 28.00 -29.29 -10.10
N ASP A 54 27.16 -29.32 -9.05
CA ASP A 54 25.83 -28.66 -9.11
C ASP A 54 25.63 -27.43 -8.19
N LEU A 55 26.71 -26.72 -7.85
CA LEU A 55 26.65 -25.52 -6.98
C LEU A 55 27.23 -24.24 -7.63
N ALA A 56 27.60 -24.31 -8.91
CA ALA A 56 28.47 -23.31 -9.54
C ALA A 56 27.78 -22.07 -10.14
N HIS A 57 26.46 -21.92 -10.06
CA HIS A 57 25.75 -20.74 -10.62
C HIS A 57 25.21 -19.76 -9.56
N HIS A 58 25.96 -19.56 -8.47
CA HIS A 58 25.61 -18.59 -7.44
C HIS A 58 26.11 -17.16 -7.75
N ARG A 59 25.14 -16.23 -7.83
CA ARG A 59 25.16 -14.86 -7.25
C ARG A 59 26.05 -13.82 -7.93
N LEU A 60 25.46 -13.00 -8.80
CA LEU A 60 26.14 -11.84 -9.41
C LEU A 60 26.28 -10.59 -8.51
N MET A 61 25.51 -10.40 -7.42
CA MET A 61 25.82 -9.37 -6.38
C MET A 61 26.32 -9.94 -5.06
N PHE A 62 25.96 -11.18 -4.71
CA PHE A 62 26.26 -11.76 -3.39
C PHE A 62 27.43 -12.74 -3.43
N LYS A 63 28.47 -12.48 -4.23
CA LYS A 63 29.69 -13.31 -4.26
C LYS A 63 30.24 -13.43 -2.83
N GLY A 64 30.08 -14.61 -2.23
CA GLY A 64 30.56 -14.98 -0.88
C GLY A 64 29.71 -14.54 0.33
N LYS A 65 29.02 -13.40 0.32
CA LYS A 65 28.34 -12.86 1.53
C LYS A 65 26.87 -13.27 1.73
N GLY A 66 26.20 -13.74 0.67
CA GLY A 66 24.78 -14.14 0.70
C GLY A 66 23.81 -13.02 1.13
N LEU A 67 22.59 -13.39 1.55
CA LEU A 67 21.54 -12.45 2.01
C LEU A 67 21.91 -11.70 3.30
N ARG A 68 22.98 -12.09 3.99
CA ARG A 68 23.40 -11.45 5.25
C ARG A 68 23.79 -9.98 5.07
N VAL A 69 24.15 -9.55 3.85
CA VAL A 69 24.44 -8.14 3.60
C VAL A 69 23.21 -7.24 3.76
N LEU A 70 21.99 -7.73 3.50
CA LEU A 70 20.76 -6.97 3.72
C LEU A 70 20.55 -6.59 5.19
N VAL A 71 21.13 -7.36 6.11
CA VAL A 71 21.10 -7.05 7.55
C VAL A 71 21.95 -5.82 7.85
N TRP A 72 23.11 -5.70 7.21
CA TRP A 72 23.95 -4.50 7.31
C TRP A 72 23.29 -3.28 6.69
N TYR A 73 22.61 -3.45 5.56
CA TYR A 73 21.81 -2.37 4.97
C TYR A 73 20.67 -1.95 5.89
N ASN A 74 19.92 -2.88 6.49
CA ASN A 74 18.90 -2.53 7.48
C ASN A 74 19.51 -1.78 8.68
N ALA A 75 20.66 -2.21 9.20
CA ALA A 75 21.34 -1.49 10.29
C ALA A 75 21.73 -0.06 9.87
N ALA A 76 22.22 0.14 8.64
CA ALA A 76 22.53 1.47 8.11
C ALA A 76 21.27 2.33 7.95
N MET A 77 20.20 1.79 7.35
CA MET A 77 18.93 2.50 7.16
C MET A 77 18.30 2.87 8.50
N MET A 78 18.35 1.98 9.49
CA MET A 78 17.95 2.28 10.87
C MET A 78 18.67 3.54 11.39
N THR A 79 20.01 3.59 11.26
CA THR A 79 20.80 4.73 11.71
C THR A 79 20.42 6.02 10.98
N PHE A 80 20.32 5.98 9.64
CA PHE A 80 19.96 7.18 8.88
C PHE A 80 18.57 7.71 9.25
N HIS A 81 17.57 6.85 9.32
CA HIS A 81 16.22 7.25 9.71
C HIS A 81 16.17 7.76 11.16
N ALA A 82 16.86 7.11 12.09
CA ALA A 82 16.92 7.56 13.48
C ALA A 82 17.58 8.94 13.61
N VAL A 83 18.66 9.18 12.87
CA VAL A 83 19.32 10.50 12.83
C VAL A 83 18.39 11.55 12.25
N LEU A 84 17.71 11.27 11.13
CA LEU A 84 16.77 12.22 10.53
C LEU A 84 15.59 12.53 11.47
N GLY A 85 15.05 11.51 12.16
CA GLY A 85 14.01 11.71 13.19
C GLY A 85 14.51 12.56 14.36
N ALA A 86 15.72 12.30 14.85
CA ALA A 86 16.33 13.08 15.94
C ALA A 86 16.61 14.53 15.52
N VAL A 87 17.13 14.76 14.32
CA VAL A 87 17.34 16.11 13.76
C VAL A 87 16.02 16.85 13.60
N THR A 88 14.96 16.16 13.15
CA THR A 88 13.61 16.74 13.05
C THR A 88 13.13 17.26 14.40
N LEU A 89 13.29 16.48 15.47
CA LEU A 89 12.90 16.89 16.83
C LEU A 89 13.84 17.94 17.43
N GLY A 90 15.12 17.91 17.09
CA GLY A 90 16.13 18.84 17.62
C GLY A 90 16.07 20.23 17.00
N LEU A 91 15.72 20.33 15.71
CA LEU A 91 15.61 21.60 14.99
C LEU A 91 14.18 22.11 14.88
N GLY A 92 13.19 21.23 14.81
CA GLY A 92 11.80 21.62 14.63
C GLY A 92 11.17 22.16 15.91
N ASN A 93 10.27 23.12 15.75
CA ASN A 93 9.39 23.62 16.80
C ASN A 93 8.41 22.50 17.21
N LEU A 94 8.60 21.95 18.40
CA LEU A 94 7.76 20.88 18.95
C LEU A 94 6.32 21.33 19.25
N GLY A 95 6.09 22.63 19.37
CA GLY A 95 4.78 23.26 19.56
C GLY A 95 4.06 23.60 18.26
N LEU A 96 4.69 23.39 17.09
CA LEU A 96 4.07 23.69 15.79
C LEU A 96 2.83 22.82 15.59
N THR A 97 1.66 23.48 15.67
CA THR A 97 0.37 22.87 15.43
C THR A 97 -0.33 23.52 14.25
N VAL A 98 -1.07 22.71 13.49
CA VAL A 98 -1.83 23.17 12.33
C VAL A 98 -3.28 22.71 12.41
N PRO A 99 -4.26 23.57 12.08
CA PRO A 99 -5.67 23.28 12.27
C PRO A 99 -6.22 22.34 11.19
N VAL A 100 -7.04 21.39 11.63
CA VAL A 100 -7.87 20.53 10.77
C VAL A 100 -9.32 20.94 10.92
N TYR A 101 -10.00 21.07 9.78
CA TYR A 101 -11.34 21.61 9.69
C TYR A 101 -12.38 20.53 9.38
N GLU A 102 -13.59 20.73 9.87
CA GLU A 102 -14.80 20.05 9.44
C GLU A 102 -15.71 21.04 8.71
N LEU A 103 -16.30 20.61 7.58
CA LEU A 103 -17.26 21.42 6.82
C LEU A 103 -18.57 21.56 7.60
N ALA A 104 -18.95 22.80 7.90
CA ALA A 104 -20.26 23.11 8.44
C ALA A 104 -21.28 23.22 7.30
N TYR A 105 -22.50 22.73 7.54
CA TYR A 105 -23.61 22.84 6.59
C TYR A 105 -24.78 23.58 7.24
N ARG A 106 -25.45 24.41 6.43
CA ARG A 106 -26.74 25.01 6.78
C ARG A 106 -27.85 24.39 5.93
N LEU A 107 -29.04 24.26 6.53
CA LEU A 107 -30.25 23.83 5.83
C LEU A 107 -30.96 25.05 5.23
N GLU A 108 -31.07 25.11 3.92
CA GLU A 108 -31.88 26.10 3.22
C GLU A 108 -33.22 25.46 2.82
N VAL A 109 -34.33 26.10 3.20
CA VAL A 109 -35.69 25.66 2.89
C VAL A 109 -36.31 26.67 1.93
N PHE A 110 -36.92 26.20 0.85
CA PHE A 110 -37.55 27.04 -0.16
C PHE A 110 -38.93 26.49 -0.55
N PRO A 111 -39.88 27.35 -0.95
CA PRO A 111 -41.19 26.89 -1.40
C PRO A 111 -41.07 26.11 -2.71
N THR A 112 -41.70 24.95 -2.81
CA THR A 112 -41.74 24.17 -4.05
C THR A 112 -42.88 24.70 -4.93
N THR A 113 -42.56 25.35 -6.04
CA THR A 113 -43.55 25.64 -7.08
C THR A 113 -43.63 24.43 -7.99
N THR A 114 -44.62 23.56 -7.77
CA THR A 114 -44.91 22.46 -8.70
C THR A 114 -45.43 23.07 -9.99
N THR A 115 -44.63 23.04 -11.06
CA THR A 115 -45.04 23.54 -12.39
C THR A 115 -46.18 22.71 -13.01
N ASN A 116 -46.49 21.53 -12.46
CA ASN A 116 -47.51 20.60 -12.98
C ASN A 116 -48.58 20.17 -11.95
N ALA A 117 -48.83 20.93 -10.87
CA ALA A 117 -49.92 20.60 -9.95
C ALA A 117 -51.09 21.58 -10.12
N THR A 118 -52.22 21.08 -10.61
CA THR A 118 -53.54 21.60 -10.24
C THR A 118 -53.65 21.51 -8.71
N ALA A 119 -53.17 22.54 -8.02
CA ALA A 119 -53.26 22.62 -6.57
C ALA A 119 -54.73 22.69 -6.17
N THR A 120 -55.25 21.60 -5.60
CA THR A 120 -56.54 21.59 -4.91
C THR A 120 -56.46 22.53 -3.71
N ALA A 121 -57.45 23.42 -3.59
CA ALA A 121 -57.53 24.37 -2.49
C ALA A 121 -57.56 23.63 -1.14
N GLY A 122 -56.48 23.74 -0.35
CA GLY A 122 -56.38 23.14 0.99
C GLY A 122 -55.05 22.48 1.33
N GLU A 123 -54.19 22.16 0.36
CA GLU A 123 -52.86 21.60 0.65
C GLU A 123 -51.83 22.71 0.95
N SER A 124 -51.08 22.53 2.05
CA SER A 124 -49.93 23.39 2.35
C SER A 124 -48.91 23.27 1.21
N PRO A 125 -48.37 24.38 0.69
CA PRO A 125 -47.37 24.30 -0.37
C PRO A 125 -46.20 23.44 0.10
N GLY A 126 -45.80 22.49 -0.75
CA GLY A 126 -44.63 21.66 -0.49
C GLY A 126 -43.41 22.53 -0.19
N ARG A 127 -42.53 22.06 0.70
CA ARG A 127 -41.26 22.72 1.02
C ARG A 127 -40.11 21.87 0.48
N GLY A 128 -39.31 22.46 -0.41
CA GLY A 128 -38.03 21.93 -0.84
C GLY A 128 -36.95 22.27 0.18
N TRP A 129 -35.89 21.47 0.23
CA TRP A 129 -34.74 21.73 1.09
C TRP A 129 -33.43 21.34 0.40
N LYS A 130 -32.34 22.01 0.75
CA LYS A 130 -30.98 21.64 0.35
C LYS A 130 -29.98 21.95 1.46
N LEU A 131 -28.89 21.19 1.52
CA LEU A 131 -27.75 21.48 2.38
C LEU A 131 -26.73 22.32 1.61
N VAL A 132 -26.26 23.40 2.23
CA VAL A 132 -25.26 24.30 1.64
C VAL A 132 -24.10 24.46 2.61
N PRO A 133 -22.83 24.40 2.15
CA PRO A 133 -21.70 24.71 3.01
C PRO A 133 -21.83 26.10 3.63
N SER A 134 -21.58 26.21 4.93
CA SER A 134 -21.66 27.47 5.69
C SER A 134 -20.33 27.91 6.30
N GLY A 135 -19.24 27.17 6.06
CA GLY A 135 -17.89 27.48 6.53
C GLY A 135 -17.16 26.24 7.03
N GLY A 136 -16.07 26.44 7.76
CA GLY A 136 -15.29 25.38 8.40
C GLY A 136 -15.09 25.65 9.88
N ARG A 137 -15.10 24.61 10.71
CA ARG A 137 -14.79 24.67 12.14
C ARG A 137 -13.55 23.85 12.44
N VAL A 138 -12.64 24.39 13.24
CA VAL A 138 -11.47 23.61 13.72
C VAL A 138 -11.94 22.51 14.66
N VAL A 139 -11.54 21.28 14.35
CA VAL A 139 -11.91 20.07 15.12
C VAL A 139 -10.71 19.39 15.76
N MET A 140 -9.52 19.61 15.21
CA MET A 140 -8.28 18.97 15.68
C MET A 140 -7.09 19.85 15.31
N GLN A 141 -6.02 19.73 16.09
CA GLN A 141 -4.72 20.33 15.81
C GLN A 141 -3.70 19.21 15.56
N LEU A 142 -3.00 19.27 14.43
CA LEU A 142 -1.96 18.32 14.08
C LEU A 142 -0.59 18.86 14.46
N HIS A 143 0.21 18.05 15.14
CA HIS A 143 1.57 18.41 15.52
C HIS A 143 2.58 18.05 14.42
N PHE A 144 2.84 19.00 13.53
CA PHE A 144 3.59 18.74 12.28
C PHE A 144 5.00 18.21 12.49
N THR A 145 5.74 18.78 13.44
CA THR A 145 7.10 18.34 13.78
C THR A 145 7.12 16.91 14.30
N TRP A 146 6.19 16.57 15.18
CA TRP A 146 6.06 15.22 15.73
C TRP A 146 5.66 14.21 14.66
N MET A 147 4.68 14.55 13.80
CA MET A 147 4.25 13.68 12.71
C MET A 147 5.38 13.44 11.70
N THR A 148 6.18 14.47 11.38
CA THR A 148 7.34 14.32 10.50
C THR A 148 8.39 13.40 11.12
N ALA A 149 8.70 13.59 12.41
CA ALA A 149 9.63 12.71 13.12
C ALA A 149 9.11 11.26 13.21
N MET A 150 7.80 11.07 13.36
CA MET A 150 7.19 9.74 13.50
C MET A 150 7.40 8.86 12.26
N PHE A 151 7.26 9.37 11.03
CA PHE A 151 7.48 8.50 9.87
C PHE A 151 8.95 8.04 9.78
N PHE A 152 9.91 8.84 10.26
CA PHE A 152 11.31 8.43 10.37
C PHE A 152 11.51 7.36 11.44
N PHE A 153 10.95 7.56 12.63
CA PHE A 153 11.11 6.60 13.73
C PHE A 153 10.40 5.28 13.47
N ILE A 154 9.26 5.28 12.78
CA ILE A 154 8.60 4.06 12.32
C ILE A 154 9.57 3.26 11.42
N SER A 155 10.16 3.88 10.39
CA SER A 155 11.14 3.20 9.53
C SER A 155 12.36 2.72 10.30
N ALA A 156 12.89 3.54 11.21
CA ALA A 156 14.02 3.17 12.05
C ALA A 156 13.71 1.92 12.90
N ALA A 157 12.52 1.85 13.49
CA ALA A 157 12.08 0.72 14.30
C ALA A 157 11.97 -0.58 13.49
N PHE A 158 11.39 -0.52 12.28
CA PHE A 158 11.28 -1.71 11.43
C PHE A 158 12.62 -2.19 10.89
N HIS A 159 13.52 -1.26 10.52
CA HIS A 159 14.89 -1.61 10.16
C HIS A 159 15.68 -2.20 11.33
N CYS A 160 15.50 -1.67 12.54
CA CYS A 160 16.04 -2.26 13.77
C CYS A 160 15.52 -3.70 13.96
N GLY A 161 14.21 -3.91 13.79
CA GLY A 161 13.60 -5.23 13.84
C GLY A 161 14.19 -6.20 12.82
N ASN A 162 14.32 -5.79 11.56
CA ASN A 162 14.90 -6.61 10.49
C ASN A 162 16.39 -6.92 10.72
N ALA A 163 17.13 -5.99 11.34
CA ALA A 163 18.55 -6.16 11.62
C ALA A 163 18.82 -7.05 12.86
N PHE A 164 18.02 -6.88 13.92
CA PHE A 164 18.31 -7.41 15.25
C PHE A 164 17.21 -8.32 15.83
N LEU A 165 15.94 -7.87 15.86
CA LEU A 165 14.88 -8.56 16.62
C LEU A 165 14.29 -9.79 15.90
N TRP A 166 13.85 -9.63 14.64
CA TRP A 166 13.20 -10.68 13.85
C TRP A 166 13.98 -10.98 12.56
N ARG A 167 15.30 -10.83 12.63
CA ARG A 167 16.22 -11.07 11.51
C ARG A 167 15.99 -12.40 10.79
N LYS A 168 15.72 -13.48 11.52
CA LYS A 168 15.45 -14.80 10.91
C LYS A 168 14.19 -14.76 10.04
N TRP A 169 13.09 -14.26 10.59
CA TRP A 169 11.82 -14.12 9.87
C TRP A 169 11.95 -13.21 8.63
N TYR A 170 12.68 -12.11 8.76
CA TYR A 170 13.02 -11.23 7.63
C TYR A 170 13.77 -11.99 6.53
N LEU A 171 14.90 -12.63 6.85
CA LEU A 171 15.71 -13.34 5.86
C LEU A 171 14.99 -14.53 5.23
N ASP A 172 14.16 -15.25 6.00
CA ASP A 172 13.33 -16.35 5.50
C ASP A 172 12.23 -15.82 4.56
N GLY A 173 11.66 -14.66 4.87
CA GLY A 173 10.79 -13.93 3.95
C GLY A 173 11.49 -13.60 2.63
N ILE A 174 12.68 -12.99 2.68
CA ILE A 174 13.43 -12.62 1.48
C ILE A 174 13.76 -13.84 0.62
N ARG A 175 14.12 -14.97 1.23
CA ARG A 175 14.31 -16.25 0.51
C ARG A 175 13.04 -16.67 -0.23
N ASN A 176 11.89 -16.49 0.40
CA ASN A 176 10.59 -16.77 -0.17
C ASN A 176 10.00 -15.60 -0.98
N CYS A 177 10.82 -14.65 -1.43
CA CYS A 177 10.37 -13.49 -2.23
C CYS A 177 9.21 -12.71 -1.58
N MET A 178 9.30 -12.46 -0.27
CA MET A 178 8.34 -11.63 0.47
C MET A 178 9.01 -10.82 1.59
N CYS A 179 8.45 -9.67 1.92
CA CYS A 179 8.91 -8.84 3.04
C CYS A 179 7.70 -8.22 3.76
N PRO A 180 7.02 -8.96 4.67
CA PRO A 180 5.85 -8.42 5.35
C PRO A 180 6.16 -7.22 6.25
N SER A 181 7.36 -7.17 6.86
CA SER A 181 7.79 -6.03 7.67
C SER A 181 7.77 -4.71 6.89
N ARG A 182 8.20 -4.73 5.62
CA ARG A 182 8.16 -3.55 4.74
C ARG A 182 6.74 -3.04 4.51
N TRP A 183 5.78 -3.92 4.25
CA TRP A 183 4.40 -3.50 4.01
C TRP A 183 3.73 -2.96 5.27
N ILE A 184 3.99 -3.57 6.44
CA ILE A 184 3.48 -3.06 7.71
C ILE A 184 4.08 -1.68 8.00
N GLU A 185 5.39 -1.50 7.83
CA GLU A 185 6.03 -0.19 7.99
C GLU A 185 5.46 0.87 7.05
N TYR A 186 5.34 0.56 5.75
CA TYR A 186 4.82 1.50 4.76
C TYR A 186 3.35 1.82 4.98
N THR A 187 2.56 0.89 5.52
CA THR A 187 1.14 1.13 5.85
C THR A 187 0.99 2.34 6.78
N PHE A 188 1.90 2.50 7.74
CA PHE A 188 1.85 3.63 8.67
C PHE A 188 2.69 4.82 8.19
N SER A 189 3.94 4.58 7.78
CA SER A 189 4.86 5.65 7.43
C SER A 189 4.46 6.39 6.15
N ALA A 190 4.14 5.67 5.07
CA ALA A 190 3.76 6.31 3.80
C ALA A 190 2.39 6.99 3.90
N SER A 191 1.46 6.44 4.69
CA SER A 191 0.15 7.07 4.94
C SER A 191 0.27 8.34 5.76
N LEU A 192 1.20 8.39 6.72
CA LEU A 192 1.53 9.62 7.45
C LEU A 192 2.18 10.66 6.54
N MET A 193 3.09 10.25 5.65
CA MET A 193 3.66 11.13 4.64
C MET A 193 2.59 11.68 3.69
N ALA A 194 1.70 10.83 3.17
CA ALA A 194 0.61 11.23 2.29
C ALA A 194 -0.32 12.25 2.96
N LEU A 195 -0.60 12.09 4.25
CA LEU A 195 -1.37 13.05 5.05
C LEU A 195 -0.66 14.41 5.15
N LEU A 196 0.63 14.44 5.47
CA LEU A 196 1.41 15.69 5.55
C LEU A 196 1.52 16.39 4.19
N ILE A 197 1.73 15.63 3.10
CA ILE A 197 1.74 16.16 1.74
C ILE A 197 0.38 16.74 1.38
N ALA A 198 -0.71 16.02 1.67
CA ALA A 198 -2.07 16.49 1.40
C ALA A 198 -2.38 17.79 2.14
N TYR A 199 -2.02 17.87 3.42
CA TYR A 199 -2.19 19.09 4.21
C TYR A 199 -1.38 20.25 3.61
N GLY A 200 -0.10 20.03 3.30
CA GLY A 200 0.76 21.04 2.66
C GLY A 200 0.27 21.46 1.26
N ALA A 201 -0.42 20.56 0.56
CA ALA A 201 -1.10 20.82 -0.71
C ALA A 201 -2.45 21.55 -0.56
N GLY A 202 -2.86 21.90 0.67
CA GLY A 202 -4.08 22.66 0.96
C GLY A 202 -5.29 21.81 1.37
N SER A 203 -5.17 20.49 1.47
CA SER A 203 -6.25 19.63 1.98
C SER A 203 -6.23 19.60 3.51
N ASN A 204 -6.91 20.53 4.18
CA ASN A 204 -7.00 20.60 5.64
C ASN A 204 -8.35 20.14 6.22
N VAL A 205 -9.19 19.49 5.41
CA VAL A 205 -10.49 18.93 5.81
C VAL A 205 -10.33 17.52 6.38
N LEU A 206 -10.88 17.27 7.58
CA LEU A 206 -10.73 16.02 8.34
C LEU A 206 -11.08 14.78 7.50
N GLN A 207 -12.24 14.78 6.85
CA GLN A 207 -12.71 13.64 6.07
C GLN A 207 -11.77 13.30 4.91
N LEU A 208 -11.22 14.32 4.23
CA LEU A 208 -10.27 14.11 3.14
C LEU A 208 -8.95 13.54 3.64
N LEU A 209 -8.42 14.06 4.75
CA LEU A 209 -7.19 13.56 5.36
C LEU A 209 -7.33 12.09 5.81
N ILE A 210 -8.47 11.73 6.41
CA ILE A 210 -8.78 10.34 6.78
C ILE A 210 -8.82 9.45 5.53
N CYS A 211 -9.53 9.88 4.48
CA CYS A 211 -9.59 9.11 3.23
C CYS A 211 -8.20 8.90 2.62
N ILE A 212 -7.37 9.95 2.53
CA ILE A 212 -6.02 9.85 1.96
C ILE A 212 -5.15 8.89 2.76
N PHE A 213 -5.20 8.96 4.10
CA PHE A 213 -4.47 8.06 4.97
C PHE A 213 -4.85 6.59 4.70
N PHE A 214 -6.15 6.27 4.69
CA PHE A 214 -6.59 4.89 4.50
C PHE A 214 -6.44 4.39 3.06
N LEU A 215 -6.55 5.27 2.06
CA LEU A 215 -6.26 4.91 0.67
C LEU A 215 -4.78 4.55 0.50
N SER A 216 -3.87 5.36 1.05
CA SER A 216 -2.43 5.05 1.08
C SER A 216 -2.15 3.72 1.80
N ALA A 217 -2.76 3.50 2.97
CA ALA A 217 -2.63 2.25 3.72
C ALA A 217 -3.12 1.03 2.90
N THR A 218 -4.24 1.19 2.20
CA THR A 218 -4.84 0.13 1.37
C THR A 218 -3.92 -0.25 0.20
N THR A 219 -3.22 0.71 -0.43
CA THR A 219 -2.21 0.41 -1.46
C THR A 219 -1.16 -0.56 -0.93
N MET A 220 -0.72 -0.41 0.32
CA MET A 220 0.29 -1.29 0.92
C MET A 220 -0.22 -2.71 1.14
N PHE A 221 -1.51 -2.88 1.46
CA PHE A 221 -2.13 -4.20 1.54
C PHE A 221 -2.12 -4.92 0.20
N PHE A 222 -2.42 -4.23 -0.90
CA PHE A 222 -2.32 -4.79 -2.25
C PHE A 222 -0.87 -5.11 -2.64
N GLY A 223 0.08 -4.29 -2.21
CA GLY A 223 1.50 -4.59 -2.32
C GLY A 223 1.87 -5.90 -1.62
N HIS A 224 1.41 -6.09 -0.38
CA HIS A 224 1.64 -7.31 0.38
C HIS A 224 0.99 -8.55 -0.27
N ILE A 225 -0.27 -8.43 -0.70
CA ILE A 225 -1.01 -9.52 -1.36
C ILE A 225 -0.32 -9.93 -2.67
N THR A 226 0.22 -8.98 -3.43
CA THR A 226 1.02 -9.27 -4.64
C THR A 226 2.19 -10.19 -4.33
N GLU A 227 2.92 -9.92 -3.25
CA GLU A 227 4.00 -10.81 -2.83
C GLU A 227 3.43 -12.18 -2.43
N LEU A 228 2.35 -12.26 -1.65
CA LEU A 228 1.73 -13.54 -1.28
C LEU A 228 1.35 -14.39 -2.52
N LEU A 229 0.88 -13.76 -3.60
CA LEU A 229 0.56 -14.44 -4.86
C LEU A 229 1.81 -14.80 -5.68
N ALA A 230 2.88 -14.03 -5.58
CA ALA A 230 4.13 -14.23 -6.29
C ALA A 230 5.07 -15.19 -5.53
N ARG A 231 4.82 -16.50 -5.63
CA ARG A 231 5.65 -17.53 -4.98
C ARG A 231 6.73 -18.10 -5.92
N PRO A 232 8.00 -18.17 -5.50
CA PRO A 232 9.10 -18.71 -6.32
C PRO A 232 9.01 -20.24 -6.47
N ALA A 233 9.48 -20.78 -7.59
CA ALA A 233 9.74 -22.22 -7.73
C ALA A 233 11.01 -22.62 -6.96
N GLN A 234 11.23 -23.92 -6.75
CA GLN A 234 12.38 -24.42 -5.98
C GLN A 234 13.74 -24.00 -6.57
N ASP A 235 13.82 -23.84 -7.88
CA ASP A 235 15.03 -23.40 -8.60
C ASP A 235 15.35 -21.91 -8.45
N HIS A 236 14.41 -21.11 -7.92
CA HIS A 236 14.44 -19.63 -7.89
C HIS A 236 14.70 -18.95 -9.24
N GLN A 237 14.63 -19.68 -10.35
CA GLN A 237 14.76 -19.14 -11.72
C GLN A 237 13.40 -18.76 -12.28
N THR A 238 12.37 -19.50 -11.89
CA THR A 238 11.01 -19.31 -12.37
C THR A 238 10.02 -19.06 -11.23
N TRP A 239 8.89 -18.47 -11.60
CA TRP A 239 7.77 -18.30 -10.69
C TRP A 239 6.77 -19.44 -10.87
N THR A 240 6.08 -19.80 -9.80
CA THR A 240 5.10 -20.91 -9.80
C THR A 240 3.83 -20.64 -10.61
N ARG A 241 3.47 -19.37 -10.82
CA ARG A 241 2.22 -18.95 -11.49
C ARG A 241 2.52 -17.95 -12.60
N HIS A 242 1.66 -17.91 -13.61
CA HIS A 242 1.73 -16.93 -14.70
C HIS A 242 1.68 -15.48 -14.19
N TRP A 243 2.34 -14.55 -14.88
CA TRP A 243 2.55 -13.18 -14.40
C TRP A 243 1.24 -12.41 -14.13
N LEU A 244 0.22 -12.61 -14.97
CA LEU A 244 -1.11 -11.99 -14.79
C LEU A 244 -1.73 -12.32 -13.42
N TYR A 245 -1.62 -13.58 -12.99
CA TYR A 245 -2.14 -14.01 -11.69
C TYR A 245 -1.36 -13.38 -10.53
N ARG A 246 -0.04 -13.22 -10.67
CA ARG A 246 0.80 -12.59 -9.63
C ARG A 246 0.51 -11.10 -9.50
N LEU A 247 0.31 -10.41 -10.61
CA LEU A 247 0.16 -8.95 -10.68
C LEU A 247 -1.28 -8.45 -10.54
N GLN A 248 -2.27 -9.33 -10.40
CA GLN A 248 -3.68 -8.91 -10.25
C GLN A 248 -3.86 -7.94 -9.06
N ALA A 249 -3.27 -8.26 -7.90
CA ALA A 249 -3.35 -7.42 -6.72
C ALA A 249 -2.57 -6.11 -6.90
N HIS A 250 -1.44 -6.15 -7.60
CA HIS A 250 -0.65 -4.96 -7.92
C HIS A 250 -1.46 -3.96 -8.73
N PHE A 251 -2.18 -4.43 -9.76
CA PHE A 251 -3.05 -3.57 -10.56
C PHE A 251 -4.25 -3.04 -9.76
N MET A 252 -4.83 -3.85 -8.87
CA MET A 252 -5.87 -3.38 -7.95
C MET A 252 -5.33 -2.33 -6.97
N GLY A 253 -4.06 -2.40 -6.58
CA GLY A 253 -3.37 -1.42 -5.74
C GLY A 253 -3.24 -0.04 -6.39
N TYR A 254 -3.28 0.07 -7.72
CA TYR A 254 -3.31 1.38 -8.37
C TYR A 254 -4.62 2.12 -8.15
N VAL A 255 -5.74 1.44 -7.87
CA VAL A 255 -7.03 2.10 -7.63
C VAL A 255 -6.97 3.04 -6.41
N PRO A 256 -6.63 2.57 -5.20
CA PRO A 256 -6.51 3.47 -4.05
C PRO A 256 -5.36 4.47 -4.20
N GLN A 257 -4.25 4.09 -4.84
CA GLN A 257 -3.13 5.00 -5.10
C GLN A 257 -3.54 6.18 -5.98
N ILE A 258 -4.20 5.91 -7.11
CA ILE A 258 -4.70 6.95 -8.02
C ILE A 258 -5.72 7.81 -7.30
N ALA A 259 -6.67 7.21 -6.54
CA ALA A 259 -7.67 7.98 -5.82
C ALA A 259 -7.04 8.96 -4.82
N ALA A 260 -6.07 8.52 -4.02
CA ALA A 260 -5.37 9.39 -3.06
C ALA A 260 -4.65 10.55 -3.77
N TRP A 261 -3.88 10.25 -4.81
CA TRP A 261 -3.12 11.28 -5.54
C TRP A 261 -4.01 12.19 -6.37
N VAL A 262 -5.12 11.73 -6.92
CA VAL A 262 -6.10 12.60 -7.60
C VAL A 262 -6.66 13.62 -6.63
N VAL A 263 -7.02 13.23 -5.39
CA VAL A 263 -7.49 14.18 -4.37
C VAL A 263 -6.40 15.20 -4.04
N ILE A 264 -5.16 14.74 -3.78
CA ILE A 264 -4.02 15.62 -3.49
C ILE A 264 -3.78 16.60 -4.65
N MET A 265 -3.75 16.12 -5.89
CA MET A 265 -3.47 16.94 -7.08
C MET A 265 -4.59 17.95 -7.37
N ILE A 266 -5.85 17.56 -7.20
CA ILE A 266 -6.98 18.50 -7.36
C ILE A 266 -6.91 19.60 -6.31
N SER A 267 -6.70 19.26 -5.04
CA SER A 267 -6.52 20.26 -3.98
C SER A 267 -5.33 21.16 -4.27
N PHE A 268 -4.17 20.58 -4.58
CA PHE A 268 -2.95 21.31 -4.90
C PHE A 268 -3.16 22.33 -6.02
N HIS A 269 -3.66 21.91 -7.18
CA HIS A 269 -3.83 22.82 -8.32
C HIS A 269 -4.89 23.89 -8.05
N THR A 270 -6.03 23.51 -7.46
CA THR A 270 -7.11 24.47 -7.17
C THR A 270 -6.63 25.54 -6.20
N ILE A 271 -5.95 25.14 -5.12
CA ILE A 271 -5.45 26.07 -4.10
C ILE A 271 -4.28 26.89 -4.62
N ALA A 272 -3.32 26.28 -5.33
CA ALA A 272 -2.17 26.98 -5.90
C ALA A 272 -2.57 28.12 -6.87
N GLU A 273 -3.65 27.94 -7.62
CA GLU A 273 -4.14 28.92 -8.59
C GLU A 273 -4.97 30.03 -7.94
N THR A 274 -5.71 29.73 -6.87
CA THR A 274 -6.71 30.63 -6.29
C THR A 274 -6.26 31.33 -5.01
N ALA A 275 -5.34 30.73 -4.25
CA ALA A 275 -4.88 31.30 -3.00
C ALA A 275 -3.74 32.31 -3.24
N SER A 276 -4.05 33.59 -3.03
CA SER A 276 -3.04 34.65 -2.91
C SER A 276 -3.38 35.59 -1.77
N ALA A 277 -2.35 36.21 -1.21
CA ALA A 277 -2.45 37.24 -0.19
C ALA A 277 -1.70 38.48 -0.68
N THR A 278 -2.25 39.66 -0.43
CA THR A 278 -1.58 40.92 -0.71
C THR A 278 -0.96 41.45 0.58
N VAL A 279 0.35 41.66 0.58
CA VAL A 279 1.10 42.20 1.73
C VAL A 279 1.79 43.49 1.34
N VAL A 280 1.84 44.43 2.28
CA VAL A 280 2.61 45.67 2.13
C VAL A 280 3.94 45.47 2.82
N THR A 281 5.03 45.57 2.07
CA THR A 281 6.39 45.43 2.61
C THR A 281 6.77 46.65 3.44
N GLU A 282 7.85 46.55 4.23
CA GLU A 282 8.37 47.69 5.02
C GLU A 282 8.72 48.92 4.16
N GLY A 283 8.97 48.73 2.85
CA GLY A 283 9.20 49.81 1.88
C GLY A 283 7.94 50.44 1.29
N GLY A 284 6.74 50.00 1.70
CA GLY A 284 5.46 50.45 1.16
C GLY A 284 5.09 49.83 -0.20
N GLU A 285 5.87 48.86 -0.69
CA GLU A 285 5.55 48.13 -1.93
C GLU A 285 4.49 47.07 -1.65
N VAL A 286 3.55 46.92 -2.58
CA VAL A 286 2.48 45.93 -2.50
C VAL A 286 2.93 44.68 -3.24
N GLU A 287 3.10 43.57 -2.51
CA GLU A 287 3.50 42.28 -3.05
C GLU A 287 2.33 41.28 -2.98
N GLU A 288 2.10 40.55 -4.07
CA GLU A 288 1.21 39.39 -4.08
C GLU A 288 1.99 38.14 -3.70
N VAL A 289 1.71 37.60 -2.51
CA VAL A 289 2.26 36.33 -2.04
C VAL A 289 1.36 35.18 -2.45
N ARG A 290 1.96 34.19 -3.11
CA ARG A 290 1.31 32.96 -3.57
C ARG A 290 1.87 31.75 -2.83
N MET A 291 1.31 30.58 -3.13
CA MET A 291 1.78 29.33 -2.54
C MET A 291 3.31 29.15 -2.70
N PRO A 292 4.05 28.85 -1.62
CA PRO A 292 5.50 28.74 -1.68
C PRO A 292 6.00 27.65 -2.65
N ARG A 293 7.10 27.94 -3.34
CA ARG A 293 7.68 27.05 -4.36
C ARG A 293 8.13 25.69 -3.82
N PHE A 294 8.49 25.58 -2.54
CA PHE A 294 8.89 24.31 -1.95
C PHE A 294 7.72 23.31 -1.88
N VAL A 295 6.46 23.78 -1.82
CA VAL A 295 5.28 22.92 -1.84
C VAL A 295 5.18 22.20 -3.19
N PHE A 296 5.44 22.91 -4.30
CA PHE A 296 5.51 22.30 -5.63
C PHE A 296 6.62 21.24 -5.70
N ALA A 297 7.78 21.53 -5.11
CA ALA A 297 8.88 20.57 -5.06
C ALA A 297 8.49 19.29 -4.30
N ILE A 298 7.85 19.42 -3.14
CA ILE A 298 7.33 18.28 -2.36
C ILE A 298 6.34 17.47 -3.20
N VAL A 299 5.29 18.10 -3.71
CA VAL A 299 4.20 17.39 -4.39
C VAL A 299 4.70 16.62 -5.61
N TRP A 300 5.49 17.25 -6.49
CA TRP A 300 5.98 16.59 -7.69
C TRP A 300 7.06 15.55 -7.42
N ALA A 301 7.98 15.80 -6.49
CA ALA A 301 9.02 14.84 -6.14
C ALA A 301 8.42 13.60 -5.47
N GLU A 302 7.53 13.79 -4.48
CA GLU A 302 6.88 12.67 -3.79
C GLU A 302 5.91 11.92 -4.69
N LEU A 303 5.23 12.60 -5.63
CA LEU A 303 4.46 11.91 -6.66
C LEU A 303 5.38 10.93 -7.42
N ALA A 304 6.48 11.42 -7.99
CA ALA A 304 7.41 10.59 -8.75
C ALA A 304 7.99 9.43 -7.91
N LEU A 305 8.35 9.70 -6.65
CA LEU A 305 8.88 8.69 -5.74
C LEU A 305 7.84 7.62 -5.40
N PHE A 306 6.61 8.00 -5.03
CA PHE A 306 5.52 7.08 -4.71
C PHE A 306 5.17 6.18 -5.90
N TRP A 307 5.13 6.71 -7.12
CA TRP A 307 4.96 5.89 -8.32
C TRP A 307 6.15 4.95 -8.57
N GLY A 308 7.38 5.41 -8.26
CA GLY A 308 8.58 4.58 -8.36
C GLY A 308 8.56 3.34 -7.45
N PHE A 309 7.90 3.39 -6.29
CA PHE A 309 7.69 2.20 -5.45
C PHE A 309 6.84 1.14 -6.19
N GLY A 310 5.77 1.56 -6.86
CA GLY A 310 4.95 0.69 -7.69
C GLY A 310 5.74 0.09 -8.86
N LEU A 311 6.53 0.91 -9.57
CA LEU A 311 7.40 0.45 -10.65
C LEU A 311 8.44 -0.56 -10.16
N THR A 312 8.99 -0.37 -8.96
CA THR A 312 9.91 -1.34 -8.34
C THR A 312 9.21 -2.67 -8.11
N GLN A 313 7.98 -2.68 -7.60
CA GLN A 313 7.22 -3.92 -7.43
C GLN A 313 6.96 -4.63 -8.76
N LEU A 314 6.56 -3.87 -9.78
CA LEU A 314 6.29 -4.37 -11.11
C LEU A 314 7.54 -5.04 -11.70
N ALA A 315 8.68 -4.35 -11.65
CA ALA A 315 9.95 -4.85 -12.16
C ALA A 315 10.38 -6.13 -11.44
N VAL A 316 10.31 -6.16 -10.10
CA VAL A 316 10.72 -7.32 -9.28
C VAL A 316 9.80 -8.52 -9.51
N THR A 317 8.49 -8.29 -9.68
CA THR A 317 7.52 -9.36 -9.89
C THR A 317 7.57 -9.93 -11.30
N LEU A 318 8.05 -9.16 -12.29
CA LEU A 318 8.28 -9.61 -13.66
C LEU A 318 9.64 -10.30 -13.82
N ALA A 319 10.67 -9.83 -13.11
CA ALA A 319 12.00 -10.43 -13.12
C ALA A 319 12.03 -11.83 -12.48
N PRO A 320 13.01 -12.69 -12.82
CA PRO A 320 13.23 -13.95 -12.13
C PRO A 320 13.35 -13.79 -10.60
N PRO A 321 12.79 -14.70 -9.78
CA PRO A 321 12.73 -14.55 -8.32
C PRO A 321 14.11 -14.40 -7.65
N ARG A 322 15.18 -14.95 -8.24
CA ARG A 322 16.56 -14.74 -7.78
C ARG A 322 16.99 -13.28 -7.64
N TYR A 323 16.30 -12.35 -8.33
CA TYR A 323 16.57 -10.91 -8.24
C TYR A 323 15.77 -10.19 -7.14
N TYR A 324 14.91 -10.88 -6.39
CA TYR A 324 14.05 -10.28 -5.36
C TYR A 324 14.84 -9.47 -4.32
N ALA A 325 16.00 -9.98 -3.89
CA ALA A 325 16.85 -9.29 -2.92
C ALA A 325 17.41 -7.93 -3.41
N TYR A 326 17.51 -7.73 -4.72
CA TYR A 326 17.88 -6.45 -5.32
C TYR A 326 16.71 -5.47 -5.24
N GLY A 327 15.49 -5.98 -5.46
CA GLY A 327 14.25 -5.24 -5.24
C GLY A 327 14.11 -4.75 -3.80
N GLU A 328 14.40 -5.63 -2.83
CA GLU A 328 14.43 -5.27 -1.42
C GLU A 328 15.44 -4.16 -1.12
N LEU A 329 16.65 -4.21 -1.68
CA LEU A 329 17.61 -3.12 -1.54
C LEU A 329 17.11 -1.82 -2.19
N CYS A 330 16.48 -1.90 -3.36
CA CYS A 330 15.86 -0.75 -4.03
C CYS A 330 14.81 -0.09 -3.13
N TYR A 331 13.93 -0.87 -2.51
CA TYR A 331 12.94 -0.36 -1.57
C TYR A 331 13.57 0.36 -0.37
N GLN A 332 14.63 -0.19 0.21
CA GLN A 332 15.33 0.43 1.34
C GLN A 332 15.90 1.80 0.95
N ILE A 333 16.55 1.89 -0.22
CA ILE A 333 17.10 3.15 -0.71
C ILE A 333 15.99 4.15 -1.02
N MET A 334 14.93 3.72 -1.71
CA MET A 334 13.80 4.59 -2.03
C MET A 334 13.09 5.11 -0.78
N SER A 335 12.93 4.27 0.25
CA SER A 335 12.36 4.68 1.54
C SER A 335 13.17 5.78 2.19
N LEU A 336 14.49 5.63 2.23
CA LEU A 336 15.38 6.66 2.78
C LEU A 336 15.33 7.95 1.95
N VAL A 337 15.37 7.85 0.62
CA VAL A 337 15.36 9.01 -0.27
C VAL A 337 14.04 9.78 -0.18
N SER A 338 12.90 9.10 -0.23
CA SER A 338 11.59 9.76 -0.16
C SER A 338 11.33 10.37 1.21
N LYS A 339 11.51 9.61 2.30
CA LYS A 339 11.36 10.15 3.65
C LYS A 339 12.34 11.30 3.92
N GLY A 340 13.59 11.14 3.49
CA GLY A 340 14.63 12.15 3.61
C GLY A 340 14.29 13.43 2.85
N LEU A 341 13.85 13.31 1.58
CA LEU A 341 13.47 14.46 0.76
C LEU A 341 12.32 15.24 1.40
N LEU A 342 11.22 14.58 1.73
CA LEU A 342 10.08 15.23 2.39
C LEU A 342 10.50 15.88 3.71
N GLY A 343 11.17 15.12 4.59
CA GLY A 343 11.56 15.60 5.91
C GLY A 343 12.53 16.77 5.86
N ILE A 344 13.55 16.74 5.00
CA ILE A 344 14.54 17.82 4.88
C ILE A 344 13.88 19.11 4.36
N ILE A 345 12.99 19.01 3.35
CA ILE A 345 12.29 20.20 2.83
C ILE A 345 11.37 20.78 3.91
N LEU A 346 10.64 19.94 4.65
CA LEU A 346 9.80 20.40 5.76
C LEU A 346 10.62 21.05 6.87
N ILE A 347 11.74 20.46 7.29
CA ILE A 347 12.62 21.07 8.30
C ILE A 347 13.07 22.46 7.85
N ALA A 348 13.56 22.57 6.61
CA ALA A 348 14.14 23.80 6.09
C ALA A 348 13.13 24.95 5.93
N ASN A 349 11.86 24.64 5.66
CA ASN A 349 10.88 25.66 5.26
C ASN A 349 9.70 25.82 6.22
N VAL A 350 9.39 24.81 7.04
CA VAL A 350 8.13 24.75 7.81
C VAL A 350 8.39 24.51 9.28
N LEU A 351 9.16 23.48 9.63
CA LEU A 351 9.14 22.98 11.01
C LEU A 351 9.81 23.93 12.02
N MET A 352 10.64 24.86 11.59
CA MET A 352 11.24 25.87 12.47
C MET A 352 10.33 27.09 12.73
N LEU A 353 9.18 27.19 12.05
CA LEU A 353 8.26 28.30 12.19
C LEU A 353 7.44 28.22 13.48
N SER A 354 6.96 29.38 13.96
CA SER A 354 6.01 29.45 15.06
C SER A 354 4.60 29.05 14.64
N GLU A 355 4.23 29.34 13.39
CA GLU A 355 2.92 29.11 12.79
C GLU A 355 3.09 28.69 11.32
N PHE A 356 2.18 27.84 10.84
CA PHE A 356 2.16 27.34 9.46
C PHE A 356 0.72 27.09 8.98
#